data_AF-A0AA40CFK9-F1
#
_entry.id   AF-A0AA40CFK9-F1
#
_cell.length_a   1.000
_cell.length_b   1.000
_cell.length_c   1.000
_cell.angle_alpha   90.00
_cell.angle_beta   90.00
_cell.angle_gamma   90.00
#
_symmetry.space_group_name_H-M   'P 1'
#
loop_
_entity.id
_entity.type
_entity.pdbx_description
1 polymer ?
#
loop_
_entity_poly.entity_id
_entity_poly.type
_entity_poly.pdbx_seq_one_letter_code
_entity_poly.pdbx_strand_id
1 'polypeptide(L)'
;MKFTLFLGLGLGAGVALSAPVVLERQSQACFVIGNSVLPAEVVTSVNSVQSRITCNTAKKTLSNVPDVTSGGVSFSSVNFATSGQKPLQFALSKFATKAPLASNDLATFQKELDVYLATEAGIRSVNGNLAIKVPKFFLEFQISRIQTAQGNAPTAAGLQIDHLRDKVLKNAAGEAKALLDQVTALAKVRA
;
A
#
# COMPACT_ATOMS: atom_id res chain seq x y z
N MET A 1 -25.00 26.14 72.78
CA MET A 1 -25.31 27.17 71.77
C MET A 1 -24.04 27.37 70.96
N LYS A 2 -23.94 27.07 69.66
CA LYS A 2 -24.76 27.55 68.55
C LYS A 2 -24.67 26.55 67.38
N PHE A 3 -25.79 26.38 66.69
CA PHE A 3 -26.07 25.43 65.61
C PHE A 3 -25.56 25.92 64.24
N THR A 4 -25.14 24.93 63.44
CA THR A 4 -25.22 24.70 61.99
C THR A 4 -25.79 25.80 61.06
N LEU A 5 -25.16 26.01 59.89
CA LEU A 5 -25.85 26.01 58.58
C LEU A 5 -24.90 25.75 57.39
N PHE A 6 -25.46 25.08 56.38
CA PHE A 6 -24.89 24.42 55.21
C PHE A 6 -24.67 25.31 53.96
N LEU A 7 -23.90 24.72 53.02
CA LEU A 7 -23.98 24.76 51.54
C LEU A 7 -23.65 26.05 50.78
N GLY A 8 -22.66 25.93 49.87
CA GLY A 8 -22.45 26.81 48.73
C GLY A 8 -21.68 26.08 47.62
N LEU A 9 -22.43 25.54 46.67
CA LEU A 9 -21.99 24.88 45.43
C LEU A 9 -21.38 25.92 44.47
N GLY A 10 -20.19 25.70 43.92
CA GLY A 10 -19.55 26.59 42.95
C GLY A 10 -18.99 25.82 41.74
N LEU A 11 -19.71 25.89 40.62
CA LEU A 11 -19.38 25.36 39.29
C LEU A 11 -18.33 26.21 38.55
N GLY A 12 -17.50 25.55 37.73
CA GLY A 12 -16.90 26.07 36.49
C GLY A 12 -15.58 26.87 36.65
N ALA A 13 -14.59 26.79 35.77
CA ALA A 13 -14.50 26.18 34.45
C ALA A 13 -13.03 25.76 34.20
N GLY A 14 -12.80 24.49 33.93
CA GLY A 14 -11.50 24.02 33.43
C GLY A 14 -11.39 24.36 31.95
N VAL A 15 -10.64 25.40 31.61
CA VAL A 15 -10.17 25.63 30.25
C VAL A 15 -9.09 24.58 29.93
N ALA A 16 -9.53 23.42 29.43
CA ALA A 16 -8.64 22.52 28.73
C ALA A 16 -8.22 23.21 27.43
N LEU A 17 -7.06 23.87 27.46
CA LEU A 17 -6.33 24.30 26.28
C LEU A 17 -6.08 23.05 25.45
N SER A 18 -6.89 22.86 24.41
CA SER A 18 -6.61 21.94 23.32
C SER A 18 -5.31 22.43 22.69
N ALA A 19 -4.18 21.90 23.13
CA ALA A 19 -2.92 22.13 22.44
C ALA A 19 -3.15 21.73 20.97
N PRO A 20 -2.79 22.58 20.00
CA PRO A 20 -2.84 22.17 18.61
C PRO A 20 -1.95 20.93 18.52
N VAL A 21 -2.53 19.81 18.09
CA VAL A 21 -1.75 18.67 17.67
C VAL A 21 -0.96 19.19 16.47
N VAL A 22 0.27 19.61 16.73
CA VAL A 22 1.29 19.75 15.70
C VAL A 22 1.50 18.33 15.23
N LEU A 23 0.71 17.91 14.25
CA LEU A 23 1.04 16.78 13.41
C LEU A 23 2.47 17.07 12.98
N GLU A 24 3.43 16.29 13.48
CA GLU A 24 4.81 16.37 13.02
C GLU A 24 4.73 16.50 11.52
N ARG A 25 5.26 17.60 11.00
CA ARG A 25 5.33 17.84 9.58
C ARG A 25 6.18 16.70 9.06
N GLN A 26 5.53 15.62 8.62
CA GLN A 26 6.16 14.48 7.97
C GLN A 26 7.16 15.11 7.03
N SER A 27 8.45 14.79 7.16
CA SER A 27 9.39 15.07 6.09
C SER A 27 8.77 14.42 4.86
N GLN A 28 8.06 15.21 4.03
CA GLN A 28 7.10 14.66 3.08
C GLN A 28 7.91 13.80 2.13
N ALA A 29 7.68 12.49 2.17
CA ALA A 29 8.35 11.56 1.29
C ALA A 29 8.20 12.08 -0.14
N CYS A 30 9.25 11.99 -0.97
CA CYS A 30 9.34 12.73 -2.23
C CYS A 30 8.20 12.45 -3.24
N PHE A 31 7.41 11.39 -3.00
CA PHE A 31 6.27 10.96 -3.79
C PHE A 31 4.92 11.43 -3.25
N VAL A 32 4.85 11.96 -2.02
CA VAL A 32 3.66 12.60 -1.44
C VAL A 32 3.65 14.05 -1.91
N ILE A 33 2.84 14.35 -2.93
CA ILE A 33 2.89 15.62 -3.67
C ILE A 33 1.68 16.53 -3.45
N GLY A 34 0.64 16.04 -2.76
CA GLY A 34 -0.56 16.81 -2.44
C GLY A 34 -0.79 16.96 -0.94
N ASN A 35 -1.93 17.56 -0.60
CA ASN A 35 -2.28 17.94 0.77
C ASN A 35 -3.45 17.14 1.36
N SER A 36 -3.90 16.09 0.66
CA SER A 36 -5.02 15.26 1.13
C SER A 36 -4.55 14.35 2.27
N VAL A 37 -5.37 14.23 3.30
CA VAL A 37 -5.09 13.36 4.45
C VAL A 37 -5.01 11.90 3.97
N LEU A 38 -3.87 11.26 4.22
CA LEU A 38 -3.66 9.86 3.88
C LEU A 38 -4.32 8.95 4.94
N PRO A 39 -5.00 7.86 4.53
CA PRO A 39 -5.45 6.83 5.47
C PRO A 39 -4.28 6.25 6.27
N ALA A 40 -4.55 5.79 7.50
CA ALA A 40 -3.52 5.29 8.41
C ALA A 40 -2.69 4.15 7.79
N GLU A 41 -3.31 3.21 7.07
CA GLU A 41 -2.62 2.11 6.41
C GLU A 41 -1.65 2.58 5.32
N VAL A 42 -1.97 3.70 4.67
CA VAL A 42 -1.11 4.32 3.67
C VAL A 42 0.05 5.03 4.35
N VAL A 43 -0.19 5.74 5.46
CA VAL A 43 0.88 6.37 6.26
C VAL A 43 1.88 5.32 6.76
N THR A 44 1.41 4.18 7.27
CA THR A 44 2.29 3.06 7.64
C THR A 44 3.13 2.58 6.45
N SER A 45 2.54 2.50 5.27
CA SER A 45 3.25 2.13 4.03
C SER A 45 4.28 3.19 3.63
N VAL A 46 3.96 4.49 3.73
CA VAL A 46 4.91 5.58 3.48
C VAL A 46 6.12 5.45 4.41
N ASN A 47 5.86 5.31 5.69
CA ASN A 47 6.92 5.19 6.70
C ASN A 47 7.81 3.97 6.45
N SER A 48 7.25 2.86 5.96
CA SER A 48 8.00 1.64 5.71
C SER A 48 8.84 1.68 4.43
N VAL A 49 8.52 2.51 3.44
CA VAL A 49 9.22 2.54 2.14
C VAL A 49 10.04 3.81 1.88
N GLN A 50 9.74 4.92 2.54
CA GLN A 50 10.28 6.24 2.16
C GLN A 50 11.81 6.32 2.09
N SER A 51 12.53 5.58 2.95
CA SER A 51 14.00 5.57 2.96
C SER A 51 14.62 4.80 1.79
N ARG A 52 13.83 3.95 1.10
CA ARG A 52 14.27 3.16 -0.07
C ARG A 52 13.87 3.79 -1.39
N ILE A 53 13.07 4.85 -1.36
CA ILE A 53 12.49 5.47 -2.55
C ILE A 53 13.24 6.74 -2.91
N THR A 54 13.65 6.83 -4.17
CA THR A 54 14.06 8.09 -4.80
C THR A 54 13.02 8.53 -5.82
N CYS A 55 12.92 9.84 -6.07
CA CYS A 55 11.96 10.39 -7.02
C CYS A 55 12.67 11.13 -8.14
N ASN A 56 12.30 10.82 -9.38
CA ASN A 56 12.61 11.65 -10.53
C ASN A 56 11.46 12.63 -10.77
N THR A 57 11.61 13.86 -10.30
CA THR A 57 10.55 14.89 -10.40
C THR A 57 10.32 15.39 -11.82
N ALA A 58 11.27 15.22 -12.73
CA ALA A 58 11.17 15.61 -14.14
C ALA A 58 10.27 14.66 -14.95
N LYS A 59 10.03 13.43 -14.46
CA LYS A 59 9.14 12.45 -15.08
C LYS A 59 7.92 12.24 -14.21
N LYS A 60 6.73 12.41 -14.80
CA LYS A 60 5.45 12.17 -14.11
C LYS A 60 4.83 10.86 -14.58
N THR A 61 4.08 10.21 -13.70
CA THR A 61 3.40 8.94 -13.97
C THR A 61 1.90 9.10 -13.75
N LEU A 62 1.30 8.33 -12.85
CA LEU A 62 -0.13 8.41 -12.55
C LEU A 62 -0.42 9.62 -11.66
N SER A 63 -1.50 10.35 -11.94
CA SER A 63 -1.96 11.48 -11.13
C SER A 63 -0.86 12.52 -10.81
N ASN A 64 0.03 12.78 -11.77
CA ASN A 64 1.17 13.68 -11.64
C ASN A 64 2.22 13.29 -10.56
N VAL A 65 2.16 12.07 -10.03
CA VAL A 65 3.16 11.55 -9.10
C VAL A 65 4.51 11.42 -9.81
N PRO A 66 5.63 11.89 -9.21
CA PRO A 66 6.97 11.68 -9.72
C PRO A 66 7.23 10.19 -10.01
N ASP A 67 8.09 9.91 -11.00
CA ASP A 67 8.53 8.53 -11.21
C ASP A 67 9.43 8.11 -10.04
N VAL A 68 8.95 7.16 -9.24
CA VAL A 68 9.64 6.65 -8.05
C VAL A 68 10.52 5.47 -8.40
N THR A 69 11.65 5.31 -7.71
CA THR A 69 12.58 4.19 -7.90
C THR A 69 12.92 3.53 -6.56
N SER A 70 12.89 2.20 -6.51
CA SER A 70 13.38 1.39 -5.39
C SER A 70 14.39 0.37 -5.93
N GLY A 71 15.64 0.40 -5.43
CA GLY A 71 16.65 -0.62 -5.74
C GLY A 71 16.87 -0.89 -7.24
N GLY A 72 16.78 0.14 -8.09
CA GLY A 72 16.94 0.06 -9.55
C GLY A 72 15.65 -0.15 -10.35
N VAL A 73 14.52 -0.45 -9.69
CA VAL A 73 13.21 -0.57 -10.33
C VAL A 73 12.48 0.76 -10.27
N SER A 74 12.16 1.38 -11.42
CA SER A 74 11.28 2.55 -11.47
C SER A 74 9.83 2.15 -11.64
N PHE A 75 8.88 2.93 -11.11
CA PHE A 75 7.46 2.70 -11.35
C PHE A 75 7.15 2.70 -12.86
N SER A 76 7.74 3.61 -13.63
CA SER A 76 7.54 3.67 -15.08
C SER A 76 7.95 2.39 -15.83
N SER A 77 8.89 1.59 -15.30
CA SER A 77 9.29 0.30 -15.87
C SER A 77 8.31 -0.86 -15.55
N VAL A 78 7.41 -0.63 -14.60
CA VAL A 78 6.39 -1.57 -14.12
C VAL A 78 4.99 -0.95 -14.12
N ASN A 79 4.76 0.08 -14.95
CA ASN A 79 3.51 0.82 -14.99
C ASN A 79 2.48 0.13 -15.91
N PHE A 80 1.43 -0.42 -15.31
CA PHE A 80 0.35 -1.06 -16.07
C PHE A 80 -0.33 -0.10 -17.06
N ALA A 81 -0.43 1.20 -16.74
CA ALA A 81 -1.19 2.15 -17.54
C ALA A 81 -0.55 2.44 -18.91
N THR A 82 0.74 2.16 -19.06
CA THR A 82 1.46 2.32 -20.34
C THR A 82 1.60 1.01 -21.11
N SER A 83 1.08 -0.10 -20.58
CA SER A 83 1.24 -1.45 -21.18
C SER A 83 0.22 -1.80 -22.26
N GLY A 84 -0.91 -1.07 -22.31
CA GLY A 84 -2.07 -1.43 -23.14
C GLY A 84 -2.89 -2.63 -22.61
N GLN A 85 -2.46 -3.27 -21.52
CA GLN A 85 -3.16 -4.40 -20.89
C GLN A 85 -4.12 -3.92 -19.79
N LYS A 86 -5.14 -4.73 -19.51
CA LYS A 86 -5.93 -4.54 -18.28
C LYS A 86 -5.07 -4.80 -17.04
N PRO A 87 -5.40 -4.20 -15.87
CA PRO A 87 -4.54 -4.27 -14.69
C PRO A 87 -4.15 -5.70 -14.23
N LEU A 88 -5.08 -6.66 -14.20
CA LEU A 88 -4.79 -8.03 -13.79
C LEU A 88 -4.00 -8.78 -14.87
N GLN A 89 -4.34 -8.60 -16.15
CA GLN A 89 -3.57 -9.17 -17.26
C GLN A 89 -2.11 -8.69 -17.20
N PHE A 90 -1.90 -7.40 -16.96
CA PHE A 90 -0.58 -6.85 -16.72
C PHE A 90 0.10 -7.53 -15.54
N ALA A 91 -0.55 -7.59 -14.39
CA ALA A 91 0.04 -8.14 -13.17
C ALA A 91 0.44 -9.62 -13.33
N LEU A 92 -0.43 -10.44 -13.93
CA LEU A 92 -0.18 -11.86 -14.21
C LEU A 92 1.03 -12.07 -15.14
N SER A 93 1.24 -11.18 -16.11
CA SER A 93 2.35 -11.29 -17.07
C SER A 93 3.66 -10.68 -16.54
N LYS A 94 3.58 -9.52 -15.90
CA LYS A 94 4.74 -8.77 -15.43
C LYS A 94 5.35 -9.36 -14.16
N PHE A 95 4.51 -9.79 -13.23
CA PHE A 95 4.92 -10.28 -11.90
C PHE A 95 4.77 -11.80 -11.79
N ALA A 96 5.05 -12.51 -12.89
CA ALA A 96 4.97 -13.97 -12.94
C ALA A 96 6.11 -14.61 -12.12
N THR A 97 5.75 -15.62 -11.32
CA THR A 97 6.72 -16.45 -10.59
C THR A 97 7.18 -17.65 -11.40
N LYS A 98 8.41 -18.10 -11.20
CA LYS A 98 8.98 -19.34 -11.76
C LYS A 98 8.83 -20.52 -10.79
N ALA A 99 8.97 -21.74 -11.30
CA ALA A 99 9.08 -22.95 -10.49
C ALA A 99 10.56 -23.37 -10.34
N PRO A 100 11.01 -23.84 -9.15
CA PRO A 100 10.25 -23.94 -7.90
C PRO A 100 9.94 -22.56 -7.30
N LEU A 101 8.81 -22.41 -6.59
CA LEU A 101 8.36 -21.11 -6.11
C LEU A 101 9.36 -20.46 -5.14
N ALA A 102 10.04 -21.28 -4.33
CA ALA A 102 11.06 -20.83 -3.38
C ALA A 102 12.29 -20.18 -4.03
N SER A 103 12.57 -20.41 -5.32
CA SER A 103 13.74 -19.85 -6.02
C SER A 103 13.50 -18.46 -6.63
N ASN A 104 12.31 -17.89 -6.46
CA ASN A 104 12.03 -16.54 -6.95
C ASN A 104 12.76 -15.50 -6.08
N ASP A 105 13.23 -14.43 -6.71
CA ASP A 105 13.91 -13.34 -6.02
C ASP A 105 12.90 -12.45 -5.28
N LEU A 106 12.67 -12.77 -4.02
CA LEU A 106 11.80 -12.01 -3.13
C LEU A 106 12.18 -10.52 -3.06
N ALA A 107 13.47 -10.18 -3.14
CA ALA A 107 13.93 -8.79 -3.07
C ALA A 107 13.50 -7.99 -4.29
N THR A 108 13.47 -8.60 -5.48
CA THR A 108 12.95 -7.96 -6.70
C THR A 108 11.46 -7.68 -6.57
N PHE A 109 10.65 -8.66 -6.15
CA PHE A 109 9.22 -8.44 -5.91
C PHE A 109 8.96 -7.35 -4.86
N GLN A 110 9.77 -7.27 -3.81
CA GLN A 110 9.64 -6.23 -2.79
C GLN A 110 9.95 -4.83 -3.35
N LYS A 111 10.96 -4.69 -4.21
CA LYS A 111 11.26 -3.40 -4.88
C LYS A 111 10.12 -2.96 -5.79
N GLU A 112 9.54 -3.91 -6.53
CA GLU A 112 8.35 -3.66 -7.35
C GLU A 112 7.16 -3.25 -6.50
N LEU A 113 6.92 -3.89 -5.34
CA LEU A 113 5.88 -3.48 -4.42
C LEU A 113 6.14 -2.09 -3.83
N ASP A 114 7.38 -1.79 -3.44
CA ASP A 114 7.76 -0.50 -2.86
C ASP A 114 7.40 0.67 -3.80
N VAL A 115 7.68 0.56 -5.11
CA VAL A 115 7.31 1.61 -6.08
C VAL A 115 5.80 1.74 -6.26
N TYR A 116 5.05 0.65 -6.12
CA TYR A 116 3.58 0.67 -6.13
C TYR A 116 3.00 1.32 -4.87
N LEU A 117 3.56 1.05 -3.68
CA LEU A 117 3.15 1.66 -2.42
C LEU A 117 3.43 3.17 -2.41
N ALA A 118 4.63 3.57 -2.84
CA ALA A 118 5.00 4.98 -2.97
C ALA A 118 4.09 5.71 -3.96
N THR A 119 3.80 5.10 -5.12
CA THR A 119 2.90 5.68 -6.12
C THR A 119 1.46 5.79 -5.61
N GLU A 120 0.95 4.79 -4.89
CA GLU A 120 -0.37 4.86 -4.26
C GLU A 120 -0.48 6.04 -3.29
N ALA A 121 0.51 6.22 -2.41
CA ALA A 121 0.54 7.33 -1.47
C ALA A 121 0.52 8.68 -2.20
N GLY A 122 1.31 8.81 -3.27
CA GLY A 122 1.29 9.99 -4.13
C GLY A 122 -0.09 10.25 -4.75
N ILE A 123 -0.70 9.23 -5.36
CA ILE A 123 -2.03 9.34 -5.98
C ILE A 123 -3.06 9.81 -4.94
N ARG A 124 -3.04 9.20 -3.74
CA ARG A 124 -3.99 9.54 -2.66
C ARG A 124 -3.78 10.95 -2.13
N SER A 125 -2.54 11.42 -2.05
CA SER A 125 -2.24 12.78 -1.58
C SER A 125 -2.90 13.87 -2.43
N VAL A 126 -3.22 13.56 -3.69
CA VAL A 126 -3.90 14.46 -4.64
C VAL A 126 -5.34 14.03 -4.97
N ASN A 127 -5.93 13.10 -4.21
CA ASN A 127 -7.25 12.52 -4.48
C ASN A 127 -7.40 11.92 -5.90
N GLY A 128 -6.32 11.36 -6.44
CA GLY A 128 -6.31 10.75 -7.76
C GLY A 128 -6.98 9.37 -7.81
N ASN A 129 -7.24 8.89 -9.03
CA ASN A 129 -7.88 7.60 -9.26
C ASN A 129 -6.94 6.41 -8.91
N LEU A 130 -7.44 5.45 -8.12
CA LEU A 130 -6.68 4.31 -7.60
C LEU A 130 -6.74 3.07 -8.51
N ALA A 131 -6.53 3.25 -9.80
CA ALA A 131 -6.44 2.13 -10.76
C ALA A 131 -5.26 1.18 -10.49
N ILE A 132 -4.30 1.60 -9.66
CA ILE A 132 -3.11 0.85 -9.24
C ILE A 132 -3.39 -0.31 -8.27
N LYS A 133 -4.61 -0.45 -7.75
CA LYS A 133 -4.94 -1.43 -6.70
C LYS A 133 -4.68 -2.87 -7.12
N VAL A 134 -5.09 -3.28 -8.32
CA VAL A 134 -4.99 -4.68 -8.75
C VAL A 134 -3.53 -5.15 -8.84
N PRO A 135 -2.62 -4.49 -9.57
CA PRO A 135 -1.25 -4.96 -9.63
C PRO A 135 -0.53 -4.85 -8.28
N LYS A 136 -0.88 -3.87 -7.43
CA LYS A 136 -0.36 -3.80 -6.06
C LYS A 136 -0.75 -5.01 -5.21
N PHE A 137 -2.05 -5.32 -5.13
CA PHE A 137 -2.50 -6.49 -4.36
C PHE A 137 -1.97 -7.80 -4.95
N PHE A 138 -1.74 -7.85 -6.27
CA PHE A 138 -1.13 -9.01 -6.90
C PHE A 138 0.35 -9.18 -6.51
N LEU A 139 1.12 -8.09 -6.43
CA LEU A 139 2.49 -8.12 -5.90
C LEU A 139 2.53 -8.59 -4.44
N GLU A 140 1.67 -8.04 -3.58
CA GLU A 140 1.53 -8.49 -2.19
C GLU A 140 1.21 -10.00 -2.13
N PHE A 141 0.28 -10.47 -2.97
CA PHE A 141 -0.09 -11.88 -3.11
C PHE A 141 1.10 -12.76 -3.53
N GLN A 142 1.89 -12.34 -4.52
CA GLN A 142 3.07 -13.08 -4.97
C GLN A 142 4.16 -13.11 -3.89
N ILE A 143 4.41 -12.00 -3.21
CA ILE A 143 5.35 -11.92 -2.09
C ILE A 143 4.96 -12.91 -0.99
N SER A 144 3.69 -12.94 -0.59
CA SER A 144 3.18 -13.87 0.41
C SER A 144 3.41 -15.33 -0.01
N ARG A 145 3.10 -15.67 -1.28
CA ARG A 145 3.36 -17.00 -1.85
C ARG A 145 4.84 -17.38 -1.81
N ILE A 146 5.73 -16.49 -2.24
CA ILE A 146 7.18 -16.71 -2.24
C ILE A 146 7.70 -16.89 -0.81
N GLN A 147 7.30 -16.01 0.11
CA GLN A 147 7.67 -16.10 1.52
C GLN A 147 7.24 -17.42 2.15
N THR A 148 6.00 -17.86 1.90
CA THR A 148 5.52 -19.17 2.35
C THR A 148 6.38 -20.31 1.78
N ALA A 149 6.67 -20.30 0.49
CA ALA A 149 7.51 -21.34 -0.13
C ALA A 149 8.96 -21.33 0.38
N GLN A 150 9.48 -20.18 0.80
CA GLN A 150 10.79 -20.02 1.43
C GLN A 150 10.79 -20.34 2.93
N GLY A 151 9.68 -20.81 3.50
CA GLY A 151 9.57 -21.18 4.92
C GLY A 151 9.32 -20.00 5.86
N ASN A 152 9.04 -18.81 5.34
CA ASN A 152 8.87 -17.56 6.10
C ASN A 152 7.45 -16.98 5.93
N ALA A 153 6.42 -17.83 6.01
CA ALA A 153 5.04 -17.39 5.81
C ALA A 153 4.67 -16.20 6.73
N PRO A 154 3.98 -15.16 6.22
CA PRO A 154 3.50 -14.07 7.06
C PRO A 154 2.62 -14.58 8.20
N THR A 155 2.56 -13.87 9.32
CA THR A 155 1.64 -14.19 10.44
C THR A 155 0.40 -13.29 10.44
N ALA A 156 0.55 -12.03 10.00
CA ALA A 156 -0.56 -11.09 9.91
C ALA A 156 -1.61 -11.56 8.92
N ALA A 157 -2.88 -11.64 9.36
CA ALA A 157 -3.98 -12.14 8.54
C ALA A 157 -4.15 -11.39 7.20
N GLY A 158 -3.91 -10.07 7.20
CA GLY A 158 -3.98 -9.24 6.00
C GLY A 158 -2.89 -9.53 4.96
N LEU A 159 -1.86 -10.29 5.31
CA LEU A 159 -0.74 -10.66 4.42
C LEU A 159 -0.77 -12.15 4.02
N GLN A 160 -1.80 -12.90 4.44
CA GLN A 160 -1.95 -14.30 4.07
C GLN A 160 -2.35 -14.45 2.60
N ILE A 161 -1.90 -15.53 1.96
CA ILE A 161 -2.15 -15.85 0.54
C ILE A 161 -3.65 -15.77 0.21
N ASP A 162 -4.51 -16.38 1.03
CA ASP A 162 -5.96 -16.41 0.78
C ASP A 162 -6.61 -15.03 0.90
N HIS A 163 -6.21 -14.23 1.90
CA HIS A 163 -6.69 -12.86 2.05
C HIS A 163 -6.31 -12.02 0.82
N LEU A 164 -5.04 -12.09 0.41
CA LEU A 164 -4.52 -11.31 -0.71
C LEU A 164 -5.10 -11.78 -2.05
N ARG A 165 -5.33 -13.08 -2.24
CA ARG A 165 -6.11 -13.60 -3.38
C ARG A 165 -7.47 -12.92 -3.44
N ASP A 166 -8.21 -12.90 -2.34
CA ASP A 166 -9.56 -12.33 -2.32
C ASP A 166 -9.53 -10.81 -2.58
N LYS A 167 -8.49 -10.11 -2.12
CA LYS A 167 -8.24 -8.71 -2.45
C LYS A 167 -8.01 -8.51 -3.94
N VAL A 168 -7.19 -9.35 -4.59
CA VAL A 168 -6.98 -9.31 -6.04
C VAL A 168 -8.30 -9.53 -6.78
N LEU A 169 -9.00 -10.63 -6.48
CA LEU A 169 -10.25 -10.98 -7.14
C LEU A 169 -11.33 -9.90 -6.99
N LYS A 170 -11.49 -9.34 -5.79
CA LYS A 170 -12.44 -8.26 -5.52
C LYS A 170 -12.16 -7.01 -6.35
N ASN A 171 -10.90 -6.61 -6.49
CA ASN A 171 -10.54 -5.40 -7.24
C ASN A 171 -10.48 -5.64 -8.75
N ALA A 172 -10.38 -6.90 -9.20
CA ALA A 172 -10.35 -7.29 -10.60
C ALA A 172 -11.69 -7.84 -11.12
N ALA A 173 -12.81 -7.64 -10.40
CA ALA A 173 -14.09 -8.28 -10.71
C ALA A 173 -14.63 -8.03 -12.13
N GLY A 174 -14.22 -6.94 -12.79
CA GLY A 174 -14.58 -6.62 -14.18
C GLY A 174 -13.63 -7.19 -15.25
N GLU A 175 -12.66 -8.01 -14.86
CA GLU A 175 -11.71 -8.65 -15.77
C GLU A 175 -12.18 -10.03 -16.25
N ALA A 176 -11.51 -10.55 -17.28
CA ALA A 176 -11.89 -11.81 -17.89
C ALA A 176 -11.82 -12.97 -16.87
N LYS A 177 -12.84 -13.83 -16.88
CA LYS A 177 -12.95 -14.99 -15.97
C LYS A 177 -11.70 -15.88 -15.99
N ALA A 178 -11.10 -16.08 -17.17
CA ALA A 178 -9.87 -16.85 -17.31
C ALA A 178 -8.68 -16.26 -16.53
N LEU A 179 -8.59 -14.93 -16.39
CA LEU A 179 -7.55 -14.27 -15.59
C LEU A 179 -7.83 -14.44 -14.09
N LEU A 180 -9.08 -14.34 -13.67
CA LEU A 180 -9.50 -14.59 -12.28
C LEU A 180 -9.24 -16.05 -11.86
N ASP A 181 -9.44 -16.98 -12.78
CA ASP A 181 -9.15 -18.40 -12.56
C ASP A 181 -7.66 -18.68 -12.41
N GLN A 182 -6.81 -17.96 -13.15
CA GLN A 182 -5.35 -18.03 -12.95
C GLN A 182 -4.94 -17.57 -11.54
N VAL A 183 -5.52 -16.48 -11.01
CA VAL A 183 -5.25 -16.04 -9.63
C VAL A 183 -5.67 -17.11 -8.62
N THR A 184 -6.85 -17.71 -8.82
CA THR A 184 -7.36 -18.80 -7.98
C THR A 184 -6.45 -20.03 -8.02
N ALA A 185 -5.92 -20.37 -9.19
CA ALA A 185 -4.99 -21.49 -9.36
C ALA A 185 -3.65 -21.22 -8.66
N LEU A 186 -3.10 -20.01 -8.81
CA LEU A 186 -1.83 -19.63 -8.15
C LEU A 186 -1.91 -19.74 -6.63
N ALA A 187 -3.06 -19.42 -6.01
CA ALA A 187 -3.23 -19.49 -4.56
C ALA A 187 -3.14 -20.92 -3.98
N LYS A 188 -3.29 -21.94 -4.83
CA LYS A 188 -3.15 -23.36 -4.46
C LYS A 188 -1.69 -23.83 -4.46
N VAL A 189 -0.81 -23.11 -5.16
CA VAL A 189 0.63 -23.44 -5.25
C VAL A 189 1.37 -22.70 -4.13
N ARG A 190 1.76 -23.45 -3.10
CA ARG A 190 2.39 -22.96 -1.86
C ARG A 190 3.82 -23.47 -1.62
N ALA A 191 4.32 -24.34 -2.50
CA ALA A 191 5.67 -24.89 -2.53
C ALA A 191 6.08 -25.14 -3.99
#